data_AF-A0A061NUG7-F1
#
_entry.id   AF-A0A061NUG7-F1
#
_cell.length_a   1.000
_cell.length_b   1.000
_cell.length_c   1.000
_cell.angle_alpha   90.00
_cell.angle_beta   90.00
_cell.angle_gamma   90.00
#
_symmetry.space_group_name_H-M   'P 1'
#
loop_
_entity.id
_entity.type
_entity.pdbx_description
1 polymer ?
#
loop_
_entity_poly.entity_id
_entity_poly.type
_entity_poly.pdbx_seq_one_letter_code
_entity_poly.pdbx_strand_id
1 'polypeptide(L)'
;MKVITLCGSTKFKEQFEQAERALTLEGHAVISVGFFEQSEGIEITDEQVQMFGQIHFKKIDLADEIFVIDPGGYIGEATRKEIDYAHSYEKAVQYYSESGMMMIRRLTQADHEECFALLKTRAAENLFIIGDIEAFGYEQGFQRLWGEWDERGELIAVLLKYRQNYIPFAVAPFDALAFSEIMLKDSEFHMMSGLKETTEKIEPYLGAYKRKRETYYAKCTTVKNDFRDVSVVERATEADAEPIVNLLNSIPEFDQSVDVTASDKRKGMEDGVSRSVYVQVGGRIVSTASTAAENTVSAMIIAVGTHADYKRKGYASQCMQALCQELISEGKELCLFYDNPEAGNIYKRIGFEDIGFWMMYTYE
;
A
#
# COMPACT_ATOMS: atom_id res chain seq x y z
N MET A 1 22.70 -6.55 25.60
CA MET A 1 23.12 -5.25 25.05
C MET A 1 24.57 -5.36 24.64
N LYS A 2 24.87 -5.08 23.38
CA LYS A 2 26.24 -4.97 22.86
C LYS A 2 26.52 -3.51 22.52
N VAL A 3 27.80 -3.12 22.50
CA VAL A 3 28.26 -1.86 21.92
C VAL A 3 28.64 -2.11 20.46
N ILE A 4 28.03 -1.40 19.51
CA ILE A 4 28.25 -1.62 18.08
C ILE A 4 28.76 -0.33 17.45
N THR A 5 29.91 -0.35 16.80
CA THR A 5 30.40 0.79 16.01
C THR A 5 29.99 0.67 14.56
N LEU A 6 29.43 1.74 13.98
CA LEU A 6 29.12 1.80 12.56
C LEU A 6 30.35 2.23 11.76
N CYS A 7 30.77 1.42 10.80
CA CYS A 7 31.91 1.67 9.91
C CYS A 7 31.42 1.82 8.47
N GLY A 8 31.89 2.80 7.69
CA GLY A 8 31.37 3.00 6.34
C GLY A 8 31.68 4.37 5.74
N SER A 9 31.35 4.54 4.47
CA SER A 9 31.53 5.82 3.76
C SER A 9 30.45 6.81 4.19
N THR A 10 30.85 8.00 4.63
CA THR A 10 29.96 9.06 5.12
C THR A 10 29.04 9.65 4.03
N LYS A 11 29.22 9.26 2.77
CA LYS A 11 28.24 9.52 1.69
C LYS A 11 26.91 8.78 1.89
N PHE A 12 26.88 7.72 2.69
CA PHE A 12 25.70 6.88 2.94
C PHE A 12 24.97 7.26 4.23
N LYS A 13 24.73 8.57 4.42
CA LYS A 13 24.13 9.12 5.63
C LYS A 13 22.81 8.43 6.01
N GLU A 14 21.92 8.22 5.04
CA GLU A 14 20.63 7.57 5.28
C GLU A 14 20.77 6.15 5.85
N GLN A 15 21.74 5.37 5.35
CA GLN A 15 21.95 4.00 5.79
C GLN A 15 22.61 3.93 7.17
N PHE A 16 23.47 4.90 7.51
CA PHE A 16 23.96 5.06 8.87
C PHE A 16 22.81 5.35 9.85
N GLU A 17 21.94 6.32 9.51
CA GLU A 17 20.78 6.67 10.34
C GLU A 17 19.82 5.48 10.53
N GLN A 18 19.59 4.71 9.46
CA GLN A 18 18.75 3.52 9.50
C GLN A 18 19.37 2.42 10.39
N ALA A 19 20.65 2.10 10.21
CA ALA A 19 21.34 1.10 11.02
C ALA A 19 21.42 1.52 12.50
N GLU A 20 21.71 2.79 12.77
CA GLU A 20 21.76 3.33 14.12
C GLU A 20 20.42 3.18 14.84
N ARG A 21 19.33 3.55 14.17
CA ARG A 21 17.97 3.40 14.68
C ARG A 21 17.63 1.93 14.94
N ALA A 22 17.82 1.07 13.95
CA ALA A 22 17.41 -0.33 14.03
C ALA A 22 18.15 -1.09 15.13
N LEU A 23 19.48 -0.99 15.18
CA LEU A 23 20.30 -1.63 16.23
C LEU A 23 19.99 -1.05 17.61
N THR A 24 19.67 0.24 17.71
CA THR A 24 19.24 0.85 18.98
C THR A 24 17.91 0.29 19.46
N LEU A 25 16.94 0.09 18.56
CA LEU A 25 15.63 -0.51 18.89
C LEU A 25 15.73 -1.98 19.28
N GLU A 26 16.73 -2.70 18.78
CA GLU A 26 17.10 -4.05 19.23
C GLU A 26 17.76 -4.07 20.63
N GLY A 27 18.05 -2.89 21.21
CA GLY A 27 18.61 -2.74 22.54
C GLY A 27 20.13 -2.77 22.58
N HIS A 28 20.79 -2.37 21.49
CA HIS A 28 22.24 -2.16 21.42
C HIS A 28 22.63 -0.70 21.66
N ALA A 29 23.85 -0.48 22.15
CA ALA A 29 24.45 0.85 22.25
C ALA A 29 25.26 1.11 20.97
N VAL A 30 24.80 2.03 20.13
CA VAL A 30 25.42 2.27 18.81
C VAL A 30 26.37 3.48 18.87
N ILE A 31 27.56 3.33 18.30
CA ILE A 31 28.55 4.40 18.13
C ILE A 31 28.66 4.73 16.64
N SER A 32 28.03 5.81 16.22
CA SER A 32 28.02 6.28 14.83
C SER A 32 29.21 7.20 14.51
N VAL A 33 29.32 7.66 13.26
CA VAL A 33 30.30 8.68 12.84
C VAL A 33 30.00 10.03 13.51
N GLY A 34 31.00 10.92 13.58
CA GLY A 34 30.82 12.22 14.26
C GLY A 34 30.02 13.24 13.45
N PHE A 35 30.13 13.16 12.12
CA PHE A 35 29.44 13.98 11.13
C PHE A 35 29.61 13.32 9.75
N PHE A 36 28.91 13.82 8.73
CA PHE A 36 28.88 13.22 7.39
C PHE A 36 29.52 14.14 6.34
N GLU A 37 30.86 14.28 6.34
CA GLU A 37 31.56 15.25 5.50
C GLU A 37 31.28 15.12 4.01
N GLN A 38 31.17 13.88 3.50
CA GLN A 38 30.91 13.63 2.09
C GLN A 38 29.47 13.97 1.70
N SER A 39 28.50 13.67 2.57
CA SER A 39 27.08 13.97 2.32
C SER A 39 26.75 15.45 2.54
N GLU A 40 27.50 16.13 3.41
CA GLU A 40 27.25 17.52 3.82
C GLU A 40 28.18 18.52 3.12
N GLY A 41 29.11 18.04 2.28
CA GLY A 41 30.02 18.89 1.50
C GLY A 41 31.05 19.64 2.34
N ILE A 42 31.48 19.05 3.46
CA ILE A 42 32.46 19.65 4.37
C ILE A 42 33.87 19.35 3.86
N GLU A 43 34.66 20.39 3.59
CA GLU A 43 36.07 20.23 3.23
C GLU A 43 36.91 19.86 4.45
N ILE A 44 37.79 18.85 4.30
CA ILE A 44 38.67 18.35 5.35
C ILE A 44 40.12 18.25 4.83
N THR A 45 41.09 18.49 5.72
CA THR A 45 42.52 18.40 5.39
C THR A 45 43.05 16.98 5.51
N ASP A 46 44.19 16.68 4.89
CA ASP A 46 44.85 15.36 5.01
C ASP A 46 45.19 14.99 6.47
N GLU A 47 45.56 15.97 7.30
CA GLU A 47 45.78 15.77 8.73
C GLU A 47 44.50 15.38 9.46
N GLN A 48 43.37 16.01 9.11
CA GLN A 48 42.05 15.66 9.65
C GLN A 48 41.61 14.27 9.22
N VAL A 49 41.83 13.86 7.97
CA VAL A 49 41.56 12.50 7.49
C VAL A 49 42.27 11.45 8.35
N GLN A 50 43.57 11.65 8.62
CA GLN A 50 44.34 10.74 9.48
C GLN A 50 43.82 10.73 10.91
N MET A 51 43.53 11.92 11.47
CA MET A 51 42.99 12.06 12.82
C MET A 51 41.62 11.37 12.96
N PHE A 52 40.73 11.50 11.98
CA PHE A 52 39.41 10.87 11.98
C PHE A 52 39.52 9.35 11.91
N GLY A 53 40.45 8.80 11.12
CA GLY A 53 40.74 7.37 11.12
C GLY A 53 41.18 6.86 12.50
N GLN A 54 42.06 7.59 13.20
CA GLN A 54 42.48 7.23 14.56
C GLN A 54 41.32 7.31 15.57
N ILE A 55 40.48 8.34 15.47
CA ILE A 55 39.26 8.44 16.28
C ILE A 55 38.34 7.25 16.02
N HIS A 56 38.21 6.82 14.76
CA HIS A 56 37.37 5.70 14.40
C HIS A 56 37.90 4.38 14.95
N PHE A 57 39.21 4.13 14.89
CA PHE A 57 39.83 2.97 15.57
C PHE A 57 39.55 2.98 17.07
N LYS A 58 39.53 4.14 17.72
CA LYS A 58 39.13 4.25 19.14
C LYS A 58 37.65 3.91 19.40
N LYS A 59 36.75 4.19 18.45
CA LYS A 59 35.36 3.72 18.55
C LYS A 59 35.29 2.20 18.44
N ILE A 60 36.02 1.62 17.49
CA ILE A 60 36.13 0.17 17.32
C ILE A 60 36.69 -0.49 18.58
N ASP A 61 37.74 0.07 19.19
CA ASP A 61 38.33 -0.43 20.45
C ASP A 61 37.24 -0.60 21.54
N LEU A 62 36.32 0.36 21.65
CA LEU A 62 35.24 0.41 22.64
C LEU A 62 34.05 -0.52 22.34
N ALA A 63 33.92 -1.02 21.11
CA ALA A 63 32.78 -1.82 20.69
C ALA A 63 32.96 -3.32 20.91
N ASP A 64 31.88 -4.07 21.09
CA ASP A 64 31.90 -5.53 21.08
C ASP A 64 32.00 -6.06 19.63
N GLU A 65 31.43 -5.33 18.67
CA GLU A 65 31.43 -5.66 17.24
C GLU A 65 31.33 -4.40 16.37
N ILE A 66 31.62 -4.55 15.08
CA ILE A 66 31.39 -3.50 14.09
C ILE A 66 30.25 -3.90 13.16
N PHE A 67 29.52 -2.90 12.67
CA PHE A 67 28.49 -3.04 11.66
C PHE A 67 28.85 -2.15 10.47
N VAL A 68 29.07 -2.77 9.32
CA VAL A 68 29.63 -2.13 8.12
C VAL A 68 28.51 -1.64 7.22
N ILE A 69 28.46 -0.35 6.96
CA ILE A 69 27.55 0.29 6.01
C ILE A 69 28.11 0.12 4.58
N ASP A 70 27.69 -0.96 3.92
CA ASP A 70 28.10 -1.35 2.56
C ASP A 70 26.94 -1.44 1.54
N PRO A 71 26.12 -0.39 1.31
CA PRO A 71 25.04 -0.43 0.33
C PRO A 71 25.55 -0.86 -1.06
N GLY A 72 24.92 -1.89 -1.63
CA GLY A 72 25.33 -2.48 -2.92
C GLY A 72 26.72 -3.12 -2.91
N GLY A 73 27.24 -3.51 -1.74
CA GLY A 73 28.56 -4.09 -1.54
C GLY A 73 29.72 -3.08 -1.63
N TYR A 74 29.43 -1.78 -1.63
CA TYR A 74 30.48 -0.76 -1.67
C TYR A 74 31.28 -0.72 -0.36
N ILE A 75 32.59 -0.87 -0.44
CA ILE A 75 33.50 -0.68 0.70
C ILE A 75 34.69 0.16 0.23
N GLY A 76 34.83 1.36 0.82
CA GLY A 76 35.93 2.28 0.56
C GLY A 76 37.24 1.88 1.24
N GLU A 77 38.34 2.56 0.91
CA GLU A 77 39.66 2.24 1.46
C GLU A 77 39.73 2.45 2.98
N ALA A 78 39.15 3.54 3.50
CA ALA A 78 39.08 3.80 4.95
C ALA A 78 38.30 2.70 5.68
N THR A 79 37.11 2.37 5.19
CA THR A 79 36.27 1.29 5.74
C THR A 79 36.96 -0.07 5.68
N ARG A 80 37.76 -0.35 4.62
CA ARG A 80 38.55 -1.58 4.56
C ARG A 80 39.56 -1.67 5.71
N LYS A 81 40.28 -0.57 5.98
CA LYS A 81 41.23 -0.49 7.10
C LYS A 81 40.53 -0.65 8.45
N GLU A 82 39.31 -0.12 8.60
CA GLU A 82 38.47 -0.30 9.79
C GLU A 82 38.08 -1.77 10.01
N ILE A 83 37.66 -2.47 8.94
CA ILE A 83 37.33 -3.90 8.98
C ILE A 83 38.58 -4.73 9.33
N ASP A 84 39.71 -4.47 8.67
CA ASP A 84 40.98 -5.17 8.95
C ASP A 84 41.42 -4.95 10.40
N TYR A 85 41.26 -3.72 10.91
CA TYR A 85 41.54 -3.38 12.30
C TYR A 85 40.62 -4.16 13.24
N ALA A 86 39.31 -4.18 13.02
CA ALA A 86 38.37 -4.95 13.85
C ALA A 86 38.71 -6.45 13.89
N HIS A 87 39.05 -7.04 12.74
CA HIS A 87 39.49 -8.43 12.66
C HIS A 87 40.78 -8.70 13.44
N SER A 88 41.74 -7.76 13.46
CA SER A 88 42.98 -7.91 14.22
C SER A 88 42.76 -7.97 15.74
N TYR A 89 41.59 -7.53 16.22
CA TYR A 89 41.14 -7.63 17.62
C TYR A 89 40.03 -8.68 17.82
N GLU A 90 39.83 -9.60 16.85
CA GLU A 90 38.84 -10.67 16.91
C GLU A 90 37.39 -10.18 17.12
N LYS A 91 37.07 -8.93 16.72
CA LYS A 91 35.71 -8.39 16.80
C LYS A 91 34.86 -8.97 15.68
N ALA A 92 33.58 -9.23 15.99
CA ALA A 92 32.62 -9.63 14.98
C ALA A 92 32.36 -8.49 13.99
N VAL A 93 32.11 -8.84 12.73
CA VAL A 93 31.81 -7.91 11.64
C VAL A 93 30.49 -8.34 11.02
N GLN A 94 29.52 -7.43 11.04
CA GLN A 94 28.23 -7.57 10.38
C GLN A 94 28.15 -6.58 9.21
N TYR A 95 27.40 -6.90 8.17
CA TYR A 95 27.28 -6.06 6.98
C TYR A 95 25.85 -5.58 6.79
N TYR A 96 25.69 -4.31 6.37
CA TYR A 96 24.41 -3.70 6.08
C TYR A 96 23.71 -4.40 4.92
N SER A 97 24.46 -4.76 3.88
CA SER A 97 23.99 -5.54 2.73
C SER A 97 23.49 -6.94 3.08
N GLU A 98 23.99 -7.52 4.17
CA GLU A 98 23.61 -8.84 4.68
C GLU A 98 22.53 -8.75 5.78
N SER A 99 22.11 -7.54 6.14
CA SER A 99 21.08 -7.31 7.15
C SER A 99 19.70 -7.10 6.52
N GLY A 100 18.63 -7.34 7.28
CA GLY A 100 17.25 -7.05 6.85
C GLY A 100 16.97 -5.56 6.61
N MET A 101 17.92 -4.66 6.85
CA MET A 101 17.74 -3.20 6.75
C MET A 101 17.85 -2.68 5.30
N MET A 102 18.51 -3.42 4.41
CA MET A 102 18.58 -3.09 2.97
C MET A 102 17.31 -3.42 2.19
N MET A 103 16.30 -3.94 2.87
CA MET A 103 15.22 -4.62 2.21
C MET A 103 14.17 -3.71 1.62
N ILE A 104 14.14 -2.41 1.96
CA ILE A 104 13.17 -1.48 1.39
C ILE A 104 13.81 -0.56 0.35
N ARG A 105 13.27 -0.57 -0.88
CA ARG A 105 13.68 0.36 -1.94
C ARG A 105 12.53 0.77 -2.85
N ARG A 106 12.77 1.79 -3.67
CA ARG A 106 11.87 2.20 -4.76
C ARG A 106 11.66 1.02 -5.72
N LEU A 107 10.39 0.77 -6.06
CA LEU A 107 10.02 -0.12 -7.15
C LEU A 107 10.10 0.63 -8.48
N THR A 108 10.52 -0.09 -9.51
CA THR A 108 10.68 0.39 -10.87
C THR A 108 10.01 -0.58 -11.84
N GLN A 109 9.98 -0.23 -13.13
CA GLN A 109 9.47 -1.13 -14.16
C GLN A 109 10.20 -2.48 -14.21
N ALA A 110 11.47 -2.55 -13.79
CA ALA A 110 12.23 -3.80 -13.75
C ALA A 110 11.68 -4.80 -12.73
N ASP A 111 10.95 -4.32 -11.71
CA ASP A 111 10.40 -5.12 -10.62
C ASP A 111 8.99 -5.62 -10.91
N HIS A 112 8.47 -5.39 -12.12
CA HIS A 112 7.05 -5.55 -12.42
C HIS A 112 6.53 -6.96 -12.19
N GLU A 113 7.24 -7.96 -12.71
CA GLU A 113 6.83 -9.37 -12.60
C GLU A 113 6.75 -9.81 -11.14
N GLU A 114 7.75 -9.47 -10.33
CA GLU A 114 7.80 -9.83 -8.90
C GLU A 114 6.72 -9.08 -8.11
N CYS A 115 6.58 -7.79 -8.34
CA CYS A 115 5.55 -6.96 -7.72
C CYS A 115 4.14 -7.47 -8.04
N PHE A 116 3.85 -7.75 -9.31
CA PHE A 116 2.54 -8.27 -9.71
C PHE A 116 2.31 -9.69 -9.23
N ALA A 117 3.34 -10.54 -9.14
CA ALA A 117 3.22 -11.86 -8.54
C ALA A 117 2.77 -11.76 -7.08
N LEU A 118 3.38 -10.87 -6.29
CA LEU A 118 2.98 -10.60 -4.90
C LEU A 118 1.55 -10.05 -4.82
N LEU A 119 1.23 -8.98 -5.57
CA LEU A 119 -0.08 -8.31 -5.48
C LEU A 119 -1.23 -9.24 -5.92
N LYS A 120 -1.01 -10.08 -6.94
CA LYS A 120 -2.02 -11.02 -7.45
C LYS A 120 -2.32 -12.18 -6.51
N THR A 121 -1.51 -12.43 -5.48
CA THR A 121 -1.88 -13.40 -4.41
C THR A 121 -3.18 -13.01 -3.71
N ARG A 122 -3.49 -11.70 -3.69
CA ARG A 122 -4.65 -11.09 -3.06
C ARG A 122 -5.15 -9.93 -3.93
N ALA A 123 -5.57 -10.25 -5.17
CA ALA A 123 -5.87 -9.25 -6.20
C ALA A 123 -6.99 -8.28 -5.79
N ALA A 124 -8.08 -8.80 -5.22
CA ALA A 124 -9.16 -7.97 -4.70
C ALA A 124 -8.67 -6.98 -3.63
N GLU A 125 -7.79 -7.43 -2.72
CA GLU A 125 -7.22 -6.59 -1.67
C GLU A 125 -6.25 -5.53 -2.18
N ASN A 126 -5.59 -5.82 -3.30
CA ASN A 126 -4.63 -4.95 -3.95
C ASN A 126 -5.22 -4.15 -5.13
N LEU A 127 -6.55 -4.07 -5.23
CA LEU A 127 -7.28 -3.41 -6.32
C LEU A 127 -6.68 -2.05 -6.71
N PHE A 128 -6.49 -1.18 -5.72
CA PHE A 128 -5.97 0.17 -5.94
C PHE A 128 -4.51 0.15 -6.38
N ILE A 129 -3.66 -0.65 -5.72
CA ILE A 129 -2.24 -0.75 -6.08
C ILE A 129 -2.07 -1.26 -7.50
N ILE A 130 -2.78 -2.33 -7.87
CA ILE A 130 -2.73 -2.91 -9.22
C ILE A 130 -3.26 -1.91 -10.25
N GLY A 131 -4.42 -1.30 -10.00
CA GLY A 131 -5.03 -0.34 -10.92
C GLY A 131 -4.16 0.88 -11.17
N ASP A 132 -3.54 1.42 -10.11
CA ASP A 132 -2.65 2.57 -10.20
C ASP A 132 -1.35 2.24 -10.95
N ILE A 133 -0.77 1.04 -10.76
CA ILE A 133 0.39 0.63 -11.56
C ILE A 133 0.02 0.42 -13.03
N GLU A 134 -1.12 -0.21 -13.33
CA GLU A 134 -1.58 -0.41 -14.71
C GLU A 134 -1.83 0.92 -15.43
N ALA A 135 -2.39 1.90 -14.73
CA ALA A 135 -2.71 3.21 -15.30
C ALA A 135 -1.50 4.13 -15.43
N PHE A 136 -0.59 4.13 -14.45
CA PHE A 136 0.42 5.18 -14.32
C PHE A 136 1.87 4.68 -14.18
N GLY A 137 2.08 3.36 -14.08
CA GLY A 137 3.39 2.74 -13.87
C GLY A 137 3.90 2.91 -12.44
N TYR A 138 5.23 2.91 -12.26
CA TYR A 138 5.85 2.89 -10.93
C TYR A 138 6.25 4.27 -10.37
N GLU A 139 6.34 5.28 -11.26
CA GLU A 139 6.80 6.60 -10.88
C GLU A 139 6.15 7.71 -11.71
N GLN A 140 5.48 8.61 -11.01
CA GLN A 140 4.95 9.89 -11.47
C GLN A 140 5.22 10.94 -10.38
N GLY A 141 4.98 12.22 -10.69
CA GLY A 141 5.03 13.27 -9.67
C GLY A 141 4.07 13.03 -8.50
N PHE A 142 2.92 12.40 -8.76
CA PHE A 142 1.90 12.07 -7.77
C PHE A 142 1.90 10.61 -7.32
N GLN A 143 2.68 9.71 -7.94
CA GLN A 143 2.61 8.28 -7.68
C GLN A 143 4.00 7.67 -7.53
N ARG A 144 4.18 6.87 -6.49
CA ARG A 144 5.47 6.31 -6.12
C ARG A 144 5.27 4.99 -5.36
N LEU A 145 6.01 3.95 -5.71
CA LEU A 145 5.99 2.69 -4.97
C LEU A 145 7.34 2.31 -4.33
N TRP A 146 7.28 1.65 -3.18
CA TRP A 146 8.40 0.98 -2.51
C TRP A 146 8.05 -0.48 -2.29
N GLY A 147 9.06 -1.33 -2.30
CA GLY A 147 8.96 -2.76 -2.02
C GLY A 147 9.87 -3.13 -0.86
N GLU A 148 9.47 -4.13 -0.09
CA GLU A 148 10.30 -4.79 0.92
C GLU A 148 10.59 -6.24 0.50
N TRP A 149 11.85 -6.65 0.52
CA TRP A 149 12.28 -8.03 0.25
C TRP A 149 12.65 -8.74 1.56
N ASP A 150 12.55 -10.07 1.60
CA ASP A 150 13.08 -10.83 2.73
C ASP A 150 14.56 -11.21 2.54
N GLU A 151 15.14 -11.90 3.53
CA GLU A 151 16.53 -12.40 3.49
C GLU A 151 16.81 -13.36 2.31
N ARG A 152 15.77 -13.90 1.67
CA ARG A 152 15.89 -14.81 0.51
C ARG A 152 15.77 -14.05 -0.80
N GLY A 153 15.51 -12.74 -0.75
CA GLY A 153 15.29 -11.90 -1.92
C GLY A 153 13.90 -12.08 -2.51
N GLU A 154 12.91 -12.49 -1.73
CA GLU A 154 11.50 -12.53 -2.15
C GLU A 154 10.80 -11.24 -1.71
N LEU A 155 10.12 -10.53 -2.63
CA LEU A 155 9.31 -9.37 -2.28
C LEU A 155 8.13 -9.78 -1.38
N ILE A 156 8.06 -9.19 -0.18
CA ILE A 156 7.07 -9.51 0.85
C ILE A 156 6.09 -8.38 1.18
N ALA A 157 6.44 -7.13 0.86
CA ALA A 157 5.57 -5.97 1.09
C ALA A 157 5.72 -4.89 0.02
N VAL A 158 4.67 -4.09 -0.15
CA VAL A 158 4.61 -2.95 -1.07
C VAL A 158 3.98 -1.77 -0.34
N LEU A 159 4.53 -0.58 -0.53
CA LEU A 159 3.94 0.69 -0.13
C LEU A 159 3.69 1.54 -1.37
N LEU A 160 2.44 1.87 -1.65
CA LEU A 160 2.07 2.83 -2.69
C LEU A 160 1.83 4.21 -2.06
N LYS A 161 2.45 5.26 -2.61
CA LYS A 161 1.98 6.64 -2.55
C LYS A 161 1.14 6.93 -3.79
N TYR A 162 -0.10 7.37 -3.58
CA TYR A 162 -0.94 7.97 -4.61
C TYR A 162 -1.48 9.32 -4.12
N ARG A 163 -0.97 10.40 -4.70
CA ARG A 163 -1.14 11.79 -4.25
C ARG A 163 -0.74 11.91 -2.78
N GLN A 164 -1.71 12.16 -1.90
CA GLN A 164 -1.49 12.34 -0.46
C GLN A 164 -1.80 11.06 0.35
N ASN A 165 -2.26 10.01 -0.32
CA ASN A 165 -2.66 8.75 0.30
C ASN A 165 -1.57 7.69 0.15
N TYR A 166 -1.34 6.94 1.22
CA TYR A 166 -0.45 5.80 1.24
C TYR A 166 -1.23 4.51 1.48
N ILE A 167 -0.95 3.49 0.67
CA ILE A 167 -1.58 2.18 0.72
C ILE A 167 -0.50 1.11 0.90
N PRO A 168 -0.36 0.54 2.11
CA PRO A 168 0.57 -0.55 2.39
C PRO A 168 -0.10 -1.91 2.15
N PHE A 169 0.68 -2.88 1.68
CA PHE A 169 0.31 -4.29 1.58
C PHE A 169 1.50 -5.16 1.97
N ALA A 170 1.26 -6.25 2.72
CA ALA A 170 2.29 -7.21 3.08
C ALA A 170 1.70 -8.62 3.25
N VAL A 171 2.48 -9.65 2.88
CA VAL A 171 2.12 -11.07 3.09
C VAL A 171 2.92 -11.74 4.21
N ALA A 172 3.94 -11.05 4.73
CA ALA A 172 4.80 -11.50 5.83
C ALA A 172 4.97 -10.36 6.86
N PRO A 173 5.60 -10.62 8.03
CA PRO A 173 6.14 -9.55 8.87
C PRO A 173 7.05 -8.63 8.03
N PHE A 174 6.89 -7.33 8.20
CA PHE A 174 7.53 -6.30 7.38
C PHE A 174 7.94 -5.13 8.28
N ASP A 175 8.87 -4.30 7.82
CA ASP A 175 9.36 -3.13 8.54
C ASP A 175 8.37 -1.95 8.46
N ALA A 176 7.34 -2.04 9.30
CA ALA A 176 6.32 -1.01 9.46
C ALA A 176 6.91 0.34 9.89
N LEU A 177 8.07 0.32 10.56
CA LEU A 177 8.76 1.51 10.99
C LEU A 177 9.37 2.25 9.81
N ALA A 178 10.11 1.56 8.97
CA ALA A 178 10.68 2.13 7.76
C ALA A 178 9.60 2.64 6.79
N PHE A 179 8.48 1.92 6.64
CA PHE A 179 7.33 2.45 5.87
C PHE A 179 6.80 3.76 6.46
N SER A 180 6.68 3.86 7.79
CA SER A 180 6.25 5.10 8.43
C SER A 180 7.24 6.26 8.21
N GLU A 181 8.55 5.99 8.20
CA GLU A 181 9.56 7.01 7.95
C GLU A 181 9.50 7.54 6.51
N ILE A 182 9.30 6.64 5.53
CA ILE A 182 9.07 7.03 4.13
C ILE A 182 7.87 8.00 4.04
N MET A 183 6.79 7.68 4.74
CA MET A 183 5.58 8.50 4.78
C MET A 183 5.82 9.85 5.46
N LEU A 184 6.47 9.87 6.62
CA LEU A 184 6.72 11.10 7.40
C LEU A 184 7.74 12.05 6.75
N LYS A 185 8.62 11.55 5.88
CA LYS A 185 9.54 12.38 5.08
C LYS A 185 8.81 13.12 3.95
N ASP A 186 7.61 12.69 3.57
CA ASP A 186 6.83 13.30 2.50
C ASP A 186 5.92 14.40 3.06
N SER A 187 6.22 15.65 2.72
CA SER A 187 5.39 16.80 3.15
C SER A 187 3.96 16.79 2.60
N GLU A 188 3.67 15.97 1.58
CA GLU A 188 2.31 15.80 1.05
C GLU A 188 1.52 14.69 1.75
N PHE A 189 2.15 13.93 2.66
CA PHE A 189 1.47 12.85 3.37
C PHE A 189 0.31 13.39 4.21
N HIS A 190 -0.89 12.88 3.93
CA HIS A 190 -2.11 13.28 4.64
C HIS A 190 -3.02 12.10 4.99
N MET A 191 -2.94 11.00 4.24
CA MET A 191 -3.84 9.87 4.39
C MET A 191 -3.08 8.54 4.35
N MET A 192 -3.49 7.59 5.19
CA MET A 192 -3.15 6.19 5.05
C MET A 192 -4.45 5.38 4.92
N SER A 193 -4.51 4.45 3.98
CA SER A 193 -5.64 3.55 3.85
C SER A 193 -5.20 2.15 3.44
N GLY A 194 -5.94 1.12 3.81
CA GLY A 194 -5.53 -0.26 3.53
C GLY A 194 -6.20 -1.28 4.42
N LEU A 195 -5.75 -2.53 4.31
CA LEU A 195 -6.16 -3.60 5.20
C LEU A 195 -5.74 -3.32 6.64
N LYS A 196 -6.67 -3.51 7.58
CA LYS A 196 -6.44 -3.29 9.01
C LYS A 196 -5.20 -3.99 9.54
N GLU A 197 -4.98 -5.25 9.16
CA GLU A 197 -3.82 -6.06 9.58
C GLU A 197 -2.46 -5.48 9.18
N THR A 198 -2.43 -4.65 8.13
CA THR A 198 -1.23 -3.97 7.65
C THR A 198 -1.14 -2.57 8.25
N THR A 199 -2.22 -1.79 8.18
CA THR A 199 -2.22 -0.40 8.63
C THR A 199 -2.04 -0.25 10.13
N GLU A 200 -2.59 -1.15 10.95
CA GLU A 200 -2.43 -1.10 12.42
C GLU A 200 -0.99 -1.35 12.88
N LYS A 201 -0.14 -1.95 12.04
CA LYS A 201 1.29 -2.11 12.35
C LYS A 201 2.08 -0.83 12.14
N ILE A 202 1.64 0.02 11.20
CA ILE A 202 2.30 1.29 10.86
C ILE A 202 1.75 2.44 11.72
N GLU A 203 0.44 2.40 12.04
CA GLU A 203 -0.27 3.42 12.83
C GLU A 203 0.50 3.93 14.07
N PRO A 204 1.13 3.08 14.91
CA PRO A 204 1.84 3.53 16.12
C PRO A 204 2.99 4.52 15.85
N TYR A 205 3.48 4.61 14.61
CA TYR A 205 4.65 5.42 14.25
C TYR A 205 4.29 6.74 13.55
N LEU A 206 3.04 6.93 13.09
CA LEU A 206 2.61 8.07 12.27
C LEU A 206 2.05 9.26 13.06
N GLY A 207 2.05 9.20 14.39
CA GLY A 207 1.52 10.26 15.24
C GLY A 207 -0.01 10.30 15.30
N ALA A 208 -0.57 11.43 15.72
CA ALA A 208 -2.01 11.59 15.92
C ALA A 208 -2.75 11.78 14.59
N TYR A 209 -3.91 11.13 14.45
CA TYR A 209 -4.81 11.32 13.32
C TYR A 209 -6.00 12.21 13.70
N LYS A 210 -6.49 12.99 12.74
CA LYS A 210 -7.72 13.79 12.84
C LYS A 210 -8.97 12.94 12.73
N ARG A 211 -8.94 11.92 11.87
CA ARG A 211 -10.08 11.03 11.63
C ARG A 211 -9.60 9.61 11.34
N LYS A 212 -10.30 8.63 11.93
CA LYS A 212 -10.13 7.21 11.65
C LYS A 212 -11.49 6.62 11.28
N ARG A 213 -11.58 5.94 10.15
CA ARG A 213 -12.76 5.17 9.72
C ARG A 213 -12.38 3.71 9.55
N GLU A 214 -13.31 2.84 9.90
CA GLU A 214 -13.23 1.40 9.73
C GLU A 214 -14.47 0.95 8.97
N THR A 215 -14.28 0.19 7.89
CA THR A 215 -15.39 -0.37 7.09
C THR A 215 -15.18 -1.87 6.92
N TYR A 216 -16.27 -2.63 6.81
CA TYR A 216 -16.16 -4.05 6.46
C TYR A 216 -15.63 -4.17 5.04
N TYR A 217 -14.69 -5.08 4.85
CA TYR A 217 -14.17 -5.41 3.53
C TYR A 217 -14.55 -6.83 3.15
N ALA A 218 -15.24 -6.97 2.03
CA ALA A 218 -15.70 -8.25 1.54
C ALA A 218 -15.22 -8.55 0.13
N LYS A 219 -14.95 -9.83 -0.13
CA LYS A 219 -14.43 -10.35 -1.39
C LYS A 219 -15.36 -11.41 -1.97
N CYS A 220 -15.46 -11.48 -3.29
CA CYS A 220 -16.17 -12.53 -4.02
C CYS A 220 -15.34 -13.01 -5.21
N THR A 221 -15.03 -14.31 -5.22
CA THR A 221 -14.32 -14.98 -6.33
C THR A 221 -15.22 -15.97 -7.07
N THR A 222 -16.41 -16.26 -6.54
CA THR A 222 -17.39 -17.14 -7.17
C THR A 222 -18.79 -16.69 -6.78
N VAL A 223 -19.66 -16.54 -7.79
CA VAL A 223 -21.08 -16.24 -7.55
C VAL A 223 -21.80 -17.52 -7.15
N LYS A 224 -22.51 -17.48 -6.01
CA LYS A 224 -23.47 -18.53 -5.64
C LYS A 224 -24.64 -18.44 -6.62
N ASN A 225 -24.86 -19.49 -7.40
CA ASN A 225 -25.96 -19.56 -8.35
C ASN A 225 -27.31 -19.49 -7.61
N ASP A 226 -27.98 -18.34 -7.66
CA ASP A 226 -29.26 -18.12 -6.96
C ASP A 226 -30.49 -18.35 -7.89
N PHE A 227 -30.31 -18.95 -9.07
CA PHE A 227 -31.35 -19.19 -10.10
C PHE A 227 -32.27 -17.99 -10.42
N ARG A 228 -31.93 -16.77 -10.01
CA ARG A 228 -32.78 -15.61 -10.28
C ARG A 228 -32.74 -15.30 -11.76
N ASP A 229 -33.91 -14.97 -12.27
CA ASP A 229 -34.03 -14.39 -13.60
C ASP A 229 -33.40 -13.00 -13.59
N VAL A 230 -32.30 -12.84 -14.33
CA VAL A 230 -31.61 -11.57 -14.52
C VAL A 230 -31.98 -10.90 -15.85
N SER A 231 -32.98 -11.41 -16.58
CA SER A 231 -33.41 -10.86 -17.87
C SER A 231 -33.94 -9.42 -17.81
N VAL A 232 -34.38 -8.99 -16.62
CA VAL A 232 -34.83 -7.62 -16.34
C VAL A 232 -33.68 -6.63 -16.13
N VAL A 233 -32.43 -7.12 -16.07
CA VAL A 233 -31.25 -6.29 -15.85
C VAL A 233 -30.70 -5.82 -17.18
N GLU A 234 -30.56 -4.50 -17.30
CA GLU A 234 -30.04 -3.83 -18.49
C GLU A 234 -28.63 -3.30 -18.21
N ARG A 235 -27.78 -3.32 -19.24
CA ARG A 235 -26.43 -2.74 -19.18
C ARG A 235 -26.53 -1.24 -19.44
N ALA A 236 -25.91 -0.45 -18.58
CA ALA A 236 -25.88 0.99 -18.74
C ALA A 236 -24.94 1.43 -19.88
N THR A 237 -25.32 2.53 -20.50
CA THR A 237 -24.52 3.33 -21.43
C THR A 237 -24.22 4.70 -20.82
N GLU A 238 -23.37 5.48 -21.47
CA GLU A 238 -23.05 6.86 -21.09
C GLU A 238 -24.29 7.77 -20.95
N ALA A 239 -25.35 7.48 -21.70
CA ALA A 239 -26.63 8.19 -21.64
C ALA A 239 -27.38 7.94 -20.32
N ASP A 240 -27.12 6.80 -19.66
CA ASP A 240 -27.78 6.41 -18.42
C ASP A 240 -27.10 6.97 -17.16
N ALA A 241 -25.95 7.64 -17.31
CA ALA A 241 -25.17 8.18 -16.19
C ALA A 241 -26.01 9.13 -15.31
N GLU A 242 -26.74 10.07 -15.91
CA GLU A 242 -27.57 11.04 -15.18
C GLU A 242 -28.80 10.37 -14.52
N PRO A 243 -29.60 9.53 -15.21
CA PRO A 243 -30.65 8.73 -14.57
C PRO A 243 -30.15 7.88 -13.38
N ILE A 244 -28.97 7.26 -13.47
CA ILE A 244 -28.39 6.46 -12.39
C ILE A 244 -28.01 7.34 -11.21
N VAL A 245 -27.33 8.47 -11.44
CA VAL A 245 -26.97 9.40 -10.36
C VAL A 245 -28.21 9.97 -9.69
N ASN A 246 -29.25 10.29 -10.45
CA ASN A 246 -30.54 10.74 -9.90
C ASN A 246 -31.20 9.66 -9.01
N LEU A 247 -31.10 8.37 -9.36
CA LEU A 247 -31.54 7.29 -8.48
C LEU A 247 -30.72 7.28 -7.18
N LEU A 248 -29.38 7.32 -7.27
CA LEU A 248 -28.51 7.25 -6.10
C LEU A 248 -28.75 8.41 -5.14
N ASN A 249 -28.87 9.64 -5.66
CA ASN A 249 -29.18 10.83 -4.87
C ASN A 249 -30.56 10.79 -4.20
N SER A 250 -31.48 9.95 -4.69
CA SER A 250 -32.80 9.77 -4.07
C SER A 250 -32.81 8.79 -2.88
N ILE A 251 -31.69 8.09 -2.65
CA ILE A 251 -31.56 7.07 -1.61
C ILE A 251 -30.80 7.71 -0.42
N PRO A 252 -31.44 7.89 0.76
CA PRO A 252 -30.82 8.57 1.90
C PRO A 252 -29.49 7.96 2.37
N GLU A 253 -29.31 6.66 2.19
CA GLU A 253 -28.07 5.94 2.52
C GLU A 253 -26.85 6.42 1.69
N PHE A 254 -27.09 7.12 0.58
CA PHE A 254 -26.08 7.66 -0.33
C PHE A 254 -25.88 9.19 -0.23
N ASP A 255 -26.72 9.89 0.55
CA ASP A 255 -26.80 11.37 0.66
C ASP A 255 -25.51 12.04 1.21
N GLN A 256 -24.58 11.26 1.75
CA GLN A 256 -23.27 11.74 2.25
C GLN A 256 -22.06 10.99 1.69
N SER A 257 -22.27 10.04 0.75
CA SER A 257 -21.23 9.12 0.28
C SER A 257 -21.06 9.10 -1.24
N VAL A 258 -21.96 9.71 -2.01
CA VAL A 258 -21.87 9.77 -3.46
C VAL A 258 -21.46 11.18 -3.90
N ASP A 259 -20.17 11.48 -3.80
CA ASP A 259 -19.55 12.64 -4.48
C ASP A 259 -19.40 12.41 -6.00
N VAL A 260 -20.00 11.35 -6.56
CA VAL A 260 -19.88 11.00 -7.98
C VAL A 260 -20.92 11.79 -8.78
N THR A 261 -20.44 12.75 -9.58
CA THR A 261 -21.31 13.48 -10.50
C THR A 261 -21.71 12.62 -11.70
N ALA A 262 -22.77 13.00 -12.41
CA ALA A 262 -23.13 12.36 -13.68
C ALA A 262 -21.98 12.44 -14.71
N SER A 263 -21.17 13.50 -14.64
CA SER A 263 -19.98 13.67 -15.49
C SER A 263 -18.90 12.65 -15.16
N ASP A 264 -18.58 12.46 -13.87
CA ASP A 264 -17.58 11.48 -13.44
C ASP A 264 -18.01 10.07 -13.78
N LYS A 265 -19.29 9.76 -13.55
CA LYS A 265 -19.88 8.47 -13.91
C LYS A 265 -19.78 8.21 -15.42
N ARG A 266 -20.15 9.20 -16.24
CA ARG A 266 -20.06 9.09 -17.70
C ARG A 266 -18.62 8.85 -18.15
N LYS A 267 -17.68 9.65 -17.66
CA LYS A 267 -16.26 9.53 -17.98
C LYS A 267 -15.71 8.15 -17.58
N GLY A 268 -16.08 7.63 -16.42
CA GLY A 268 -15.67 6.29 -15.99
C GLY A 268 -16.18 5.18 -16.93
N MET A 269 -17.37 5.34 -17.51
CA MET A 269 -17.91 4.42 -18.52
C MET A 269 -17.18 4.55 -19.86
N GLU A 270 -16.90 5.77 -20.31
CA GLU A 270 -16.13 6.06 -21.54
C GLU A 270 -14.72 5.47 -21.48
N ASP A 271 -14.03 5.68 -20.35
CA ASP A 271 -12.66 5.23 -20.11
C ASP A 271 -12.59 3.70 -19.83
N GLY A 272 -13.74 3.02 -19.70
CA GLY A 272 -13.83 1.57 -19.46
C GLY A 272 -13.44 1.12 -18.04
N VAL A 273 -13.31 2.06 -17.09
CA VAL A 273 -12.91 1.82 -15.70
C VAL A 273 -14.11 1.75 -14.73
N SER A 274 -15.32 1.92 -15.24
CA SER A 274 -16.58 1.77 -14.52
C SER A 274 -17.65 1.17 -15.42
N ARG A 275 -18.38 0.17 -14.90
CA ARG A 275 -19.56 -0.43 -15.53
C ARG A 275 -20.76 -0.19 -14.64
N SER A 276 -21.95 -0.16 -15.22
CA SER A 276 -23.18 -0.12 -14.43
C SER A 276 -24.25 -1.00 -15.07
N VAL A 277 -25.06 -1.59 -14.22
CA VAL A 277 -26.28 -2.30 -14.62
C VAL A 277 -27.45 -1.75 -13.82
N TYR A 278 -28.65 -1.87 -14.37
CA TYR A 278 -29.84 -1.37 -13.72
C TYR A 278 -31.07 -2.21 -14.02
N VAL A 279 -32.12 -2.00 -13.22
CA VAL A 279 -33.49 -2.45 -13.52
C VAL A 279 -34.36 -1.22 -13.74
N GLN A 280 -35.13 -1.24 -14.82
CA GLN A 280 -36.08 -0.19 -15.17
C GLN A 280 -37.52 -0.66 -15.00
N VAL A 281 -38.37 0.19 -14.41
CA VAL A 281 -39.82 -0.05 -14.31
C VAL A 281 -40.56 1.22 -14.70
N GLY A 282 -41.43 1.14 -15.72
CA GLY A 282 -42.22 2.27 -16.20
C GLY A 282 -41.37 3.44 -16.74
N GLY A 283 -40.26 3.15 -17.41
CA GLY A 283 -39.34 4.15 -17.97
C GLY A 283 -38.45 4.86 -16.93
N ARG A 284 -38.43 4.38 -15.69
CA ARG A 284 -37.58 4.90 -14.61
C ARG A 284 -36.62 3.82 -14.13
N ILE A 285 -35.34 4.16 -14.00
CA ILE A 285 -34.35 3.32 -13.32
C ILE A 285 -34.71 3.25 -11.83
N VAL A 286 -34.96 2.04 -11.33
CA VAL A 286 -35.40 1.80 -9.95
C VAL A 286 -34.38 1.07 -9.09
N SER A 287 -33.39 0.43 -9.71
CA SER A 287 -32.30 -0.26 -9.01
C SER A 287 -31.03 -0.24 -9.84
N THR A 288 -29.86 -0.23 -9.19
CA THR A 288 -28.57 -0.27 -9.87
C THR A 288 -27.50 -0.99 -9.03
N ALA A 289 -26.46 -1.45 -9.72
CA ALA A 289 -25.16 -1.85 -9.18
C ALA A 289 -24.08 -1.39 -10.17
N SER A 290 -22.89 -1.06 -9.69
CA SER A 290 -21.82 -0.52 -10.55
C SER A 290 -20.44 -1.02 -10.12
N THR A 291 -19.45 -0.84 -10.98
CA THR A 291 -18.04 -0.97 -10.62
C THR A 291 -17.37 0.39 -10.47
N ALA A 292 -16.33 0.44 -9.63
CA ALA A 292 -15.30 1.47 -9.65
C ALA A 292 -13.93 0.80 -9.52
N ALA A 293 -12.87 1.54 -9.86
CA ALA A 293 -11.48 1.11 -9.77
C ALA A 293 -11.28 -0.30 -10.39
N GLU A 294 -11.73 -0.49 -11.62
CA GLU A 294 -11.62 -1.76 -12.32
C GLU A 294 -10.25 -1.92 -13.00
N ASN A 295 -9.58 -3.04 -12.77
CA ASN A 295 -8.28 -3.38 -13.35
C ASN A 295 -8.33 -4.76 -14.03
N THR A 296 -7.19 -5.27 -14.55
CA THR A 296 -7.19 -6.53 -15.32
C THR A 296 -7.64 -7.76 -14.53
N VAL A 297 -7.49 -7.77 -13.20
CA VAL A 297 -7.71 -8.94 -12.34
C VAL A 297 -8.72 -8.73 -11.22
N SER A 298 -9.22 -7.51 -11.03
CA SER A 298 -10.13 -7.19 -9.93
C SER A 298 -11.02 -5.97 -10.20
N ALA A 299 -12.14 -5.89 -9.48
CA ALA A 299 -13.08 -4.77 -9.58
C ALA A 299 -13.77 -4.51 -8.22
N MET A 300 -14.00 -3.23 -7.88
CA MET A 300 -14.82 -2.89 -6.72
C MET A 300 -16.28 -2.72 -7.12
N ILE A 301 -17.19 -3.39 -6.42
CA ILE A 301 -18.62 -3.14 -6.54
C ILE A 301 -19.02 -1.95 -5.67
N ILE A 302 -19.70 -0.98 -6.29
CA ILE A 302 -20.23 0.22 -5.64
C ILE A 302 -21.66 0.50 -6.09
N ALA A 303 -22.26 1.54 -5.51
CA ALA A 303 -23.54 2.09 -5.93
C ALA A 303 -24.68 1.06 -6.00
N VAL A 304 -24.74 0.13 -5.04
CA VAL A 304 -25.80 -0.88 -4.97
C VAL A 304 -27.01 -0.28 -4.28
N GLY A 305 -28.04 0.06 -5.06
CA GLY A 305 -29.18 0.81 -4.55
C GLY A 305 -30.49 0.42 -5.20
N THR A 306 -31.58 0.50 -4.44
CA THR A 306 -32.96 0.37 -4.95
C THR A 306 -33.80 1.49 -4.38
N HIS A 307 -34.57 2.16 -5.23
CA HIS A 307 -35.52 3.21 -4.84
C HIS A 307 -36.49 2.69 -3.77
N ALA A 308 -36.85 3.54 -2.80
CA ALA A 308 -37.65 3.16 -1.63
C ALA A 308 -38.92 2.36 -1.97
N ASP A 309 -39.70 2.84 -2.96
CA ASP A 309 -40.95 2.20 -3.42
C ASP A 309 -40.76 0.84 -4.12
N TYR A 310 -39.53 0.46 -4.42
CA TYR A 310 -39.18 -0.78 -5.13
C TYR A 310 -38.31 -1.73 -4.29
N LYS A 311 -38.06 -1.40 -3.01
CA LYS A 311 -37.35 -2.29 -2.07
C LYS A 311 -38.13 -3.62 -1.89
N ARG A 312 -37.40 -4.68 -1.51
CA ARG A 312 -37.90 -6.05 -1.29
C ARG A 312 -38.50 -6.76 -2.52
N LYS A 313 -38.27 -6.24 -3.73
CA LYS A 313 -38.63 -6.90 -5.00
C LYS A 313 -37.49 -7.75 -5.61
N GLY A 314 -36.30 -7.72 -5.00
CA GLY A 314 -35.15 -8.50 -5.46
C GLY A 314 -34.26 -7.83 -6.51
N TYR A 315 -34.59 -6.61 -6.97
CA TYR A 315 -33.87 -5.91 -8.04
C TYR A 315 -32.39 -5.68 -7.75
N ALA A 316 -32.01 -5.25 -6.55
CA ALA A 316 -30.59 -5.13 -6.18
C ALA A 316 -29.85 -6.46 -6.32
N SER A 317 -30.46 -7.57 -5.92
CA SER A 317 -29.85 -8.90 -6.02
C SER A 317 -29.71 -9.34 -7.48
N GLN A 318 -30.67 -9.01 -8.35
CA GLN A 318 -30.58 -9.29 -9.79
C GLN A 318 -29.45 -8.48 -10.43
N CYS A 319 -29.35 -7.17 -10.15
CA CYS A 319 -28.24 -6.34 -10.61
C CYS A 319 -26.89 -6.89 -10.16
N MET A 320 -26.77 -7.21 -8.86
CA MET A 320 -25.55 -7.79 -8.29
C MET A 320 -25.18 -9.11 -8.94
N GLN A 321 -26.15 -10.02 -9.12
CA GLN A 321 -25.90 -11.33 -9.72
C GLN A 321 -25.42 -11.19 -11.17
N ALA A 322 -26.10 -10.36 -11.98
CA ALA A 322 -25.71 -10.12 -13.37
C ALA A 322 -24.29 -9.53 -13.47
N LEU A 323 -24.01 -8.46 -12.73
CA LEU A 323 -22.73 -7.77 -12.77
C LEU A 323 -21.58 -8.64 -12.24
N CYS A 324 -21.78 -9.33 -11.11
CA CYS A 324 -20.74 -10.19 -10.54
C CYS A 324 -20.44 -11.39 -11.44
N GLN A 325 -21.47 -11.96 -12.08
CA GLN A 325 -21.28 -13.12 -12.96
C GLN A 325 -20.52 -12.75 -14.24
N GLU A 326 -20.80 -11.57 -14.82
CA GLU A 326 -20.02 -11.03 -15.94
C GLU A 326 -18.54 -10.87 -15.54
N LEU A 327 -18.25 -10.13 -14.48
CA LEU A 327 -16.86 -9.83 -14.07
C LEU A 327 -16.07 -11.08 -13.65
N ILE A 328 -16.70 -12.02 -12.93
CA ILE A 328 -16.03 -13.27 -12.55
C ILE A 328 -15.79 -14.16 -13.78
N SER A 329 -16.68 -14.14 -14.78
CA SER A 329 -16.44 -14.84 -16.04
C SER A 329 -15.25 -14.28 -16.85
N GLU A 330 -14.89 -13.03 -16.60
CA GLU A 330 -13.68 -12.38 -17.12
C GLU A 330 -12.43 -12.69 -16.29
N GLY A 331 -12.56 -13.49 -15.22
CA GLY A 331 -11.46 -13.88 -14.35
C GLY A 331 -11.12 -12.87 -13.25
N LYS A 332 -12.03 -11.92 -12.95
CA LYS A 332 -11.80 -10.90 -11.92
C LYS A 332 -12.22 -11.36 -10.53
N GLU A 333 -11.44 -10.97 -9.53
CA GLU A 333 -11.86 -11.00 -8.12
C GLU A 333 -12.59 -9.71 -7.75
N LEU A 334 -13.71 -9.82 -7.04
CA LEU A 334 -14.54 -8.66 -6.70
C LEU A 334 -14.38 -8.28 -5.25
N CYS A 335 -14.43 -6.99 -4.94
CA CYS A 335 -14.49 -6.50 -3.57
C CYS A 335 -15.53 -5.40 -3.37
N LEU A 336 -15.87 -5.11 -2.12
CA LEU A 336 -16.69 -3.97 -1.74
C LEU A 336 -16.45 -3.56 -0.29
N PHE A 337 -16.75 -2.30 0.01
CA PHE A 337 -16.81 -1.78 1.38
C PHE A 337 -18.25 -1.60 1.81
N TYR A 338 -18.54 -1.82 3.10
CA TYR A 338 -19.82 -1.44 3.67
C TYR A 338 -19.72 -1.13 5.17
N ASP A 339 -20.56 -0.20 5.64
CA ASP A 339 -20.60 0.24 7.03
C ASP A 339 -21.67 -0.50 7.86
N ASN A 340 -22.76 -0.95 7.21
CA ASN A 340 -23.92 -1.53 7.88
C ASN A 340 -23.99 -3.07 7.69
N PRO A 341 -23.88 -3.88 8.77
CA PRO A 341 -24.04 -5.33 8.72
C PRO A 341 -25.34 -5.82 8.06
N GLU A 342 -26.44 -5.06 8.13
CA GLU A 342 -27.70 -5.41 7.47
C GLU A 342 -27.58 -5.39 5.94
N ALA A 343 -26.76 -4.46 5.40
CA ALA A 343 -26.41 -4.43 3.99
C ALA A 343 -25.57 -5.66 3.60
N GLY A 344 -24.75 -6.19 4.52
CA GLY A 344 -23.95 -7.41 4.31
C GLY A 344 -24.73 -8.65 3.88
N ASN A 345 -26.02 -8.75 4.27
CA ASN A 345 -26.84 -9.92 3.97
C ASN A 345 -27.07 -10.15 2.47
N ILE A 346 -27.18 -9.09 1.67
CA ILE A 346 -27.32 -9.25 0.21
C ILE A 346 -26.02 -9.79 -0.39
N TYR A 347 -24.88 -9.25 0.03
CA TYR A 347 -23.56 -9.61 -0.48
C TYR A 347 -23.24 -11.08 -0.16
N LYS A 348 -23.52 -11.53 1.07
CA LYS A 348 -23.28 -12.92 1.51
C LYS A 348 -24.10 -13.96 0.74
N ARG A 349 -25.31 -13.60 0.30
CA ARG A 349 -26.15 -14.45 -0.55
C ARG A 349 -25.58 -14.59 -1.97
N ILE A 350 -25.02 -13.50 -2.52
CA ILE A 350 -24.38 -13.51 -3.84
C ILE A 350 -23.09 -14.32 -3.84
N GLY A 351 -22.36 -14.35 -2.71
CA GLY A 351 -21.09 -15.08 -2.60
C GLY A 351 -19.96 -14.28 -1.97
N PHE A 352 -20.21 -13.04 -1.54
CA PHE A 352 -19.20 -12.27 -0.83
C PHE A 352 -18.95 -12.82 0.57
N GLU A 353 -17.69 -12.79 0.98
CA GLU A 353 -17.24 -13.18 2.30
C GLU A 353 -16.44 -12.03 2.93
N ASP A 354 -16.63 -11.80 4.23
CA ASP A 354 -15.90 -10.77 4.95
C ASP A 354 -14.45 -11.24 5.10
N ILE A 355 -13.51 -10.45 4.59
CA ILE A 355 -12.06 -10.74 4.60
C ILE A 355 -11.29 -9.83 5.56
N GLY A 356 -12.00 -9.01 6.34
CA GLY A 356 -11.45 -8.13 7.34
C GLY A 356 -12.05 -6.73 7.28
N PHE A 357 -11.22 -5.74 7.57
CA PHE A 357 -11.62 -4.34 7.60
C PHE A 357 -10.68 -3.51 6.74
N TRP A 358 -11.27 -2.53 6.05
CA TRP A 358 -10.52 -1.48 5.38
C TRP A 358 -10.48 -0.24 6.28
N MET A 359 -9.27 0.24 6.53
CA MET A 359 -9.02 1.39 7.39
C MET A 359 -8.74 2.62 6.54
N MET A 360 -9.21 3.77 7.01
CA MET A 360 -8.88 5.08 6.43
C MET A 360 -8.52 6.04 7.56
N TYR A 361 -7.28 6.52 7.54
CA TYR A 361 -6.72 7.45 8.51
C TYR A 361 -6.45 8.78 7.82
N THR A 362 -6.94 9.88 8.38
CA THR A 362 -6.62 11.25 7.94
C THR A 362 -5.77 11.90 9.01
N TYR A 363 -4.54 12.27 8.66
CA TYR A 363 -3.57 12.97 9.51
C TYR A 363 -3.69 14.49 9.36
N GLU A 364 -3.06 15.25 10.24
CA GLU A 364 -3.09 16.73 10.22
C GLU A 364 -2.09 17.34 9.25
#